data_AF-A0AAN0UC27-F1
#
_entry.id   AF-A0AAN0UC27-F1
#
_cell.length_a   1.000
_cell.length_b   1.000
_cell.length_c   1.000
_cell.angle_alpha   90.00
_cell.angle_beta   90.00
_cell.angle_gamma   90.00
#
_symmetry.space_group_name_H-M   'P 1'
#
loop_
_entity.id
_entity.type
_entity.pdbx_description
1 polymer ?
#
loop_
_entity_poly.entity_id
_entity_poly.type
_entity_poly.pdbx_seq_one_letter_code
_entity_poly.pdbx_strand_id
1 'polypeptide(L)'
;MGIIMRLYDKKIICILPLMAAMAIVSGCQPKSTAKEEQAASTAKVKETKEAGVPVIQAKVIPVKLPKSKVCLEDGCTEYDFQTVQTNQKWINDYFTNRIKKADPNAFANLADQPVEVPEGEPRSSQSAIYVRYLGQNYNLATFALQTYSYSVGAAHSMSHQEFVTFDLLNKKHITVAELIQPDVEKQLVDALFDANTNWLQEHNISREKLQLSDNFYYGANGIVFVYPIYELASYAEGMSELTLPYFEASKFIKPEYLPSVPKYKF
;
A
#
# COMPACT_ATOMS: atom_id res chain seq x y z
N MET A 1 -11.19 1.57 -67.60
CA MET A 1 -11.21 3.04 -67.66
C MET A 1 -10.20 3.54 -66.63
N GLY A 2 -8.99 3.87 -67.07
CA GLY A 2 -7.87 4.23 -66.18
C GLY A 2 -7.72 5.73 -65.99
N ILE A 3 -7.17 6.12 -64.84
CA ILE A 3 -6.46 7.40 -64.57
C ILE A 3 -5.38 7.06 -63.53
N ILE A 4 -4.15 6.76 -63.96
CA ILE A 4 -2.95 7.63 -63.99
C ILE A 4 -2.33 7.92 -62.61
N MET A 5 -1.22 7.21 -62.43
CA MET A 5 -0.05 7.33 -61.55
C MET A 5 0.50 8.76 -61.37
N ARG A 6 1.06 9.06 -60.18
CA ARG A 6 2.32 9.82 -60.03
C ARG A 6 3.00 9.47 -58.70
N LEU A 7 3.98 8.56 -58.81
CA LEU A 7 5.09 8.41 -57.87
C LEU A 7 6.08 9.54 -58.10
N TYR A 8 6.68 10.10 -57.05
CA TYR A 8 7.80 11.03 -57.15
C TYR A 8 9.02 10.41 -56.47
N ASP A 9 9.85 9.75 -57.27
CA ASP A 9 11.20 9.31 -56.94
C ASP A 9 12.20 10.40 -57.33
N LYS A 10 13.13 10.73 -56.43
CA LYS A 10 14.40 11.40 -56.79
C LYS A 10 15.56 10.74 -56.05
N LYS A 11 16.33 9.94 -56.79
CA LYS A 11 17.75 9.65 -56.52
C LYS A 11 18.61 10.67 -57.26
N ILE A 12 19.77 11.06 -56.69
CA ILE A 12 21.05 11.47 -57.33
C ILE A 12 22.03 11.68 -56.14
N ILE A 13 22.95 10.75 -55.85
CA ILE A 13 24.32 10.49 -56.36
C ILE A 13 25.41 10.97 -55.37
N CYS A 14 26.36 10.05 -55.14
CA CYS A 14 27.54 10.08 -54.28
C CYS A 14 28.57 11.20 -54.60
N ILE A 15 29.46 11.51 -53.65
CA ILE A 15 30.94 11.45 -53.78
C ILE A 15 31.59 11.72 -52.40
N LEU A 16 32.39 10.77 -51.92
CA LEU A 16 33.43 10.92 -50.89
C LEU A 16 34.74 11.36 -51.58
N PRO A 17 35.63 12.10 -50.91
CA PRO A 17 36.92 11.47 -50.64
C PRO A 17 37.54 11.74 -49.26
N LEU A 18 38.51 10.86 -49.00
CA LEU A 18 39.32 10.58 -47.82
C LEU A 18 40.54 11.51 -47.69
N MET A 19 41.16 11.49 -46.49
CA MET A 19 42.59 11.77 -46.11
C MET A 19 42.77 12.95 -45.14
N ALA A 20 43.69 12.93 -44.17
CA ALA A 20 44.53 11.93 -43.50
C ALA A 20 45.17 12.64 -42.28
N ALA A 21 45.55 11.87 -41.26
CA ALA A 21 46.10 12.34 -39.99
C ALA A 21 47.54 12.87 -40.07
N MET A 22 47.95 13.69 -39.09
CA MET A 22 49.28 13.64 -38.44
C MET A 22 49.30 14.47 -37.14
N ALA A 23 49.92 13.91 -36.10
CA ALA A 23 50.16 14.49 -34.78
C ALA A 23 51.63 14.88 -34.63
N ILE A 24 51.95 15.95 -33.89
CA ILE A 24 53.26 16.15 -33.21
C ILE A 24 53.09 16.99 -31.92
N VAL A 25 53.99 16.70 -30.97
CA VAL A 25 54.12 16.97 -29.52
C VAL A 25 54.82 18.30 -29.15
N SER A 26 54.56 18.84 -27.95
CA SER A 26 55.50 19.45 -26.94
C SER A 26 54.67 20.35 -25.97
N GLY A 27 54.93 20.60 -24.69
CA GLY A 27 55.98 20.33 -23.69
C GLY A 27 55.83 21.36 -22.52
N CYS A 28 56.44 21.08 -21.35
CA CYS A 28 56.70 21.95 -20.17
C CYS A 28 55.81 21.89 -18.89
N GLN A 29 56.45 21.44 -17.79
CA GLN A 29 56.20 21.68 -16.34
C GLN A 29 57.07 22.89 -15.85
N PRO A 30 57.19 23.32 -14.55
CA PRO A 30 56.34 23.31 -13.32
C PRO A 30 56.36 24.69 -12.53
N LYS A 31 55.92 24.68 -11.24
CA LYS A 31 56.00 25.69 -10.11
C LYS A 31 54.74 26.54 -9.88
N SER A 32 54.30 26.88 -8.65
CA SER A 32 54.70 26.55 -7.27
C SER A 32 53.61 27.04 -6.28
N THR A 33 53.46 26.30 -5.18
CA THR A 33 53.10 26.75 -3.81
C THR A 33 51.87 27.64 -3.56
N ALA A 34 50.85 27.05 -2.94
CA ALA A 34 50.36 27.49 -1.63
C ALA A 34 49.80 26.27 -0.89
N LYS A 35 50.29 26.04 0.32
CA LYS A 35 49.90 24.96 1.22
C LYS A 35 49.05 25.59 2.31
N GLU A 36 47.78 25.25 2.37
CA GLU A 36 46.96 25.42 3.57
C GLU A 36 46.02 24.21 3.71
N GLU A 37 46.47 23.31 4.57
CA GLU A 37 45.67 22.53 5.52
C GLU A 37 44.23 22.18 5.15
N GLN A 38 44.05 21.02 4.51
CA GLN A 38 42.83 20.23 4.69
C GLN A 38 43.19 18.94 5.40
N ALA A 39 42.79 18.89 6.68
CA ALA A 39 42.70 17.66 7.44
C ALA A 39 41.88 16.65 6.63
N ALA A 40 42.54 15.58 6.21
CA ALA A 40 41.89 14.43 5.63
C ALA A 40 40.99 13.78 6.68
N SER A 41 39.69 14.12 6.69
CA SER A 41 38.69 13.18 7.16
C SER A 41 38.43 12.21 6.02
N THR A 42 39.21 11.13 5.98
CA THR A 42 38.78 9.89 5.35
C THR A 42 37.55 9.40 6.11
N ALA A 43 36.39 9.99 5.80
CA ALA A 43 35.12 9.33 6.01
C ALA A 43 35.14 8.10 5.11
N LYS A 44 35.48 6.95 5.71
CA LYS A 44 35.10 5.65 5.16
C LYS A 44 33.60 5.74 4.89
N VAL A 45 33.24 5.92 3.61
CA VAL A 45 31.95 5.50 3.11
C VAL A 45 31.91 4.02 3.44
N LYS A 46 31.20 3.66 4.51
CA LYS A 46 30.73 2.29 4.67
C LYS A 46 29.88 2.08 3.43
N GLU A 47 30.40 1.31 2.48
CA GLU A 47 29.56 0.51 1.58
C GLU A 47 28.67 -0.32 2.50
N THR A 48 27.51 0.24 2.81
CA THR A 48 26.38 -0.55 3.24
C THR A 48 26.11 -1.45 2.05
N LYS A 49 26.40 -2.74 2.18
CA LYS A 49 25.86 -3.74 1.25
C LYS A 49 24.39 -3.39 1.07
N GLU A 50 24.00 -2.97 -0.14
CA GLU A 50 22.59 -2.86 -0.50
C GLU A 50 21.98 -4.24 -0.26
N ALA A 51 21.31 -4.39 0.87
CA ALA A 51 20.39 -5.48 1.06
C ALA A 51 19.27 -5.20 0.06
N GLY A 52 19.33 -5.87 -1.09
CA GLY A 52 18.34 -5.68 -2.16
C GLY A 52 16.92 -5.82 -1.61
N VAL A 53 16.00 -5.03 -2.17
CA VAL A 53 14.58 -5.09 -1.80
C VAL A 53 14.07 -6.52 -2.01
N PRO A 54 13.55 -7.19 -0.96
CA PRO A 54 13.05 -8.55 -1.12
C PRO A 54 11.78 -8.55 -1.99
N VAL A 55 11.68 -9.49 -2.92
CA VAL A 55 10.41 -9.79 -3.59
C VAL A 55 9.57 -10.64 -2.65
N ILE A 56 8.35 -10.17 -2.36
CA ILE A 56 7.42 -10.89 -1.50
C ILE A 56 6.80 -12.05 -2.26
N GLN A 57 6.95 -13.24 -1.69
CA GLN A 57 6.18 -14.43 -2.06
C GLN A 57 5.22 -14.70 -0.91
N ALA A 58 3.93 -14.81 -1.19
CA ALA A 58 2.90 -14.99 -0.18
C ALA A 58 1.90 -16.06 -0.62
N LYS A 59 1.49 -16.90 0.33
CA LYS A 59 0.41 -17.86 0.16
C LYS A 59 -0.58 -17.74 1.32
N VAL A 60 -1.87 -17.73 1.00
CA VAL A 60 -2.92 -17.78 2.04
C VAL A 60 -2.93 -19.18 2.66
N ILE A 61 -2.93 -19.23 3.99
CA ILE A 61 -2.98 -20.47 4.77
C ILE A 61 -4.03 -20.34 5.89
N PRO A 62 -4.75 -21.42 6.25
CA PRO A 62 -5.61 -21.41 7.41
C PRO A 62 -4.80 -21.25 8.69
N VAL A 63 -5.32 -20.50 9.65
CA VAL A 63 -4.74 -20.38 10.98
C VAL A 63 -5.08 -21.63 11.79
N LYS A 64 -4.09 -22.23 12.43
CA LYS A 64 -4.30 -23.40 13.28
C LYS A 64 -4.93 -22.99 14.61
N LEU A 65 -6.19 -23.33 14.80
CA LEU A 65 -6.93 -23.13 16.05
C LEU A 65 -7.01 -24.43 16.87
N PRO A 66 -7.02 -24.36 18.21
CA PRO A 66 -7.33 -25.52 19.05
C PRO A 66 -8.75 -26.06 18.79
N LYS A 67 -9.70 -25.16 18.58
CA LYS A 67 -11.09 -25.44 18.20
C LYS A 67 -11.59 -24.37 17.23
N SER A 68 -12.40 -24.76 16.25
CA SER A 68 -13.08 -23.84 15.33
C SER A 68 -14.36 -23.23 15.94
N LYS A 69 -14.79 -23.71 17.09
CA LYS A 69 -15.93 -23.20 17.86
C LYS A 69 -15.60 -23.24 19.34
N VAL A 70 -15.90 -22.17 20.06
CA VAL A 70 -15.77 -22.09 21.52
C VAL A 70 -17.09 -21.62 22.10
N CYS A 71 -17.61 -22.35 23.09
CA CYS A 71 -18.82 -21.97 23.83
C CYS A 71 -18.47 -21.45 25.22
N LEU A 72 -18.93 -20.25 25.54
CA LEU A 72 -18.83 -19.58 26.83
C LEU A 72 -20.25 -19.31 27.37
N GLU A 73 -20.36 -18.88 28.62
CA GLU A 73 -21.64 -18.58 29.28
C GLU A 73 -22.59 -17.68 28.45
N ASP A 74 -22.05 -16.78 27.64
CA ASP A 74 -22.79 -15.82 26.82
C ASP A 74 -23.14 -16.33 25.40
N GLY A 75 -22.66 -17.51 25.02
CA GLY A 75 -22.92 -18.08 23.70
C GLY A 75 -21.73 -18.83 23.11
N CYS A 76 -21.93 -19.40 21.93
CA CYS A 76 -20.84 -19.98 21.14
C CYS A 76 -20.37 -19.01 20.06
N THR A 77 -19.07 -19.00 19.77
CA THR A 77 -18.50 -18.31 18.61
C THR A 77 -17.79 -19.30 17.70
N GLU A 78 -18.11 -19.24 16.41
CA GLU A 78 -17.43 -19.96 15.33
C GLU A 78 -16.35 -19.08 14.69
N TYR A 79 -15.17 -19.65 14.48
CA TYR A 79 -13.99 -18.95 14.00
C TYR A 79 -13.52 -19.49 12.64
N ASP A 80 -13.34 -18.60 11.66
CA ASP A 80 -12.70 -18.91 10.38
C ASP A 80 -11.59 -17.89 10.08
N PHE A 81 -10.34 -18.30 10.32
CA PHE A 81 -9.19 -17.42 10.17
C PHE A 81 -8.23 -17.95 9.10
N GLN A 82 -7.88 -17.08 8.16
CA GLN A 82 -6.83 -17.33 7.17
C GLN A 82 -5.82 -16.18 7.20
N THR A 83 -4.54 -16.53 7.21
CA THR A 83 -3.44 -15.58 7.20
C THR A 83 -2.54 -15.80 5.99
N VAL A 84 -1.48 -15.01 5.87
CA VAL A 84 -0.46 -15.18 4.83
C VAL A 84 0.80 -15.83 5.40
N GLN A 85 1.32 -16.84 4.70
CA GLN A 85 2.69 -17.30 4.85
C GLN A 85 3.53 -16.64 3.75
N THR A 86 4.42 -15.74 4.17
CA THR A 86 5.37 -15.07 3.30
C THR A 86 6.80 -15.59 3.51
N ASN A 87 7.68 -15.27 2.56
CA ASN A 87 9.13 -15.43 2.71
C ASN A 87 9.78 -14.47 3.73
N GLN A 88 9.00 -13.58 4.37
CA GLN A 88 9.46 -12.64 5.40
C GLN A 88 8.78 -12.94 6.74
N LYS A 89 9.51 -13.56 7.68
CA LYS A 89 8.94 -13.98 8.98
C LYS A 89 8.24 -12.85 9.73
N TRP A 90 8.80 -11.65 9.72
CA TRP A 90 8.25 -10.51 10.46
C TRP A 90 6.87 -10.05 9.95
N ILE A 91 6.58 -10.26 8.65
CA ILE A 91 5.23 -10.01 8.08
C ILE A 91 4.26 -11.08 8.58
N ASN A 92 4.69 -12.34 8.62
CA ASN A 92 3.87 -13.45 9.12
C ASN A 92 3.53 -13.24 10.61
N ASP A 93 4.52 -12.81 11.40
CA ASP A 93 4.36 -12.49 12.82
C ASP A 93 3.39 -11.32 13.01
N TYR A 94 3.48 -10.26 12.19
CA TYR A 94 2.57 -9.12 12.25
C TYR A 94 1.10 -9.56 12.14
N PHE A 95 0.74 -10.30 11.08
CA PHE A 95 -0.65 -10.72 10.88
C PHE A 95 -1.10 -11.75 11.91
N THR A 96 -0.23 -12.70 12.28
CA THR A 96 -0.54 -13.67 13.33
C THR A 96 -0.84 -12.98 14.66
N ASN A 97 -0.04 -11.97 15.04
CA ASN A 97 -0.24 -11.22 16.27
C ASN A 97 -1.51 -10.36 16.22
N ARG A 98 -1.84 -9.77 15.06
CA ARG A 98 -3.09 -9.01 14.86
C ARG A 98 -4.32 -9.90 15.02
N ILE A 99 -4.33 -11.08 14.39
CA ILE A 99 -5.43 -12.06 14.52
C ILE A 99 -5.58 -12.52 15.99
N LYS A 100 -4.47 -12.88 16.65
CA LYS A 100 -4.50 -13.28 18.07
C LYS A 100 -5.00 -12.19 19.00
N LYS A 101 -4.64 -10.93 18.71
CA LYS A 101 -5.08 -9.77 19.48
C LYS A 101 -6.57 -9.49 19.28
N ALA A 102 -7.10 -9.69 18.08
CA ALA A 102 -8.51 -9.49 17.77
C ALA A 102 -9.41 -10.51 18.48
N ASP A 103 -9.01 -11.78 18.48
CA ASP A 103 -9.83 -12.88 19.02
C ASP A 103 -9.03 -13.80 19.96
N PRO A 104 -8.65 -13.34 21.17
CA PRO A 104 -7.81 -14.13 22.08
C PRO A 104 -8.45 -15.46 22.50
N ASN A 105 -9.78 -15.52 22.64
CA ASN A 105 -10.51 -16.72 23.03
C ASN A 105 -10.36 -17.87 22.03
N ALA A 106 -10.23 -17.56 20.74
CA ALA A 106 -10.00 -18.56 19.70
C ALA A 106 -8.67 -19.33 19.88
N PHE A 107 -7.71 -18.77 20.62
CA PHE A 107 -6.38 -19.35 20.85
C PHE A 107 -6.16 -19.90 22.25
N ALA A 108 -7.06 -19.63 23.19
CA ALA A 108 -6.88 -19.92 24.62
C ALA A 108 -7.10 -21.40 25.01
N ASN A 109 -7.47 -22.27 24.07
CA ASN A 109 -7.78 -23.69 24.31
C ASN A 109 -8.77 -23.91 25.46
N LEU A 110 -9.87 -23.16 25.42
CA LEU A 110 -10.90 -23.17 26.47
C LEU A 110 -11.78 -24.43 26.39
N ALA A 111 -12.17 -24.92 27.56
CA ALA A 111 -13.23 -25.91 27.66
C ALA A 111 -14.58 -25.24 27.36
N ASP A 112 -15.48 -25.97 26.70
CA ASP A 112 -16.80 -25.43 26.38
C ASP A 112 -17.63 -25.36 27.66
N GLN A 113 -18.26 -24.22 27.89
CA GLN A 113 -19.23 -24.01 28.97
C GLN A 113 -20.64 -24.35 28.48
N PRO A 114 -21.54 -24.79 29.38
CA PRO A 114 -22.96 -24.93 29.05
C PRO A 114 -23.53 -23.59 28.57
N VAL A 115 -24.29 -23.63 27.47
CA VAL A 115 -24.99 -22.45 26.94
C VAL A 115 -26.48 -22.69 27.04
N GLU A 116 -27.19 -21.84 27.77
CA GLU A 116 -28.65 -21.85 27.80
C GLU A 116 -29.18 -21.05 26.61
N VAL A 117 -29.58 -21.74 25.53
CA VAL A 117 -30.20 -21.11 24.37
C VAL A 117 -31.64 -21.62 24.23
N PRO A 118 -32.64 -20.74 24.11
CA PRO A 118 -34.01 -21.14 23.82
C PRO A 118 -34.11 -21.99 22.55
N GLU A 119 -35.01 -22.96 22.54
CA GLU A 119 -35.23 -23.82 21.39
C GLU A 119 -35.70 -23.01 20.17
N GLY A 120 -34.98 -23.12 19.05
CA GLY A 120 -35.30 -22.41 17.80
C GLY A 120 -34.44 -21.17 17.49
N GLU A 121 -33.57 -20.74 18.41
CA GLU A 121 -32.69 -19.60 18.18
C GLU A 121 -31.34 -19.97 17.53
N PRO A 122 -30.71 -19.04 16.76
CA PRO A 122 -29.38 -19.24 16.20
C PRO A 122 -28.36 -19.50 17.30
N ARG A 123 -27.51 -20.52 17.11
CA ARG A 123 -26.68 -21.07 18.20
C ARG A 123 -25.25 -20.53 18.26
N SER A 124 -24.82 -19.71 17.29
CA SER A 124 -23.43 -19.29 17.20
C SER A 124 -23.24 -17.89 16.61
N SER A 125 -22.45 -17.08 17.31
CA SER A 125 -21.81 -15.90 16.76
C SER A 125 -20.71 -16.36 15.79
N GLN A 126 -20.25 -15.46 14.93
CA GLN A 126 -19.20 -15.73 13.96
C GLN A 126 -18.13 -14.65 14.05
N SER A 127 -16.88 -15.07 13.93
CA SER A 127 -15.73 -14.19 13.74
C SER A 127 -14.85 -14.77 12.65
N ALA A 128 -14.57 -13.98 11.62
CA ALA A 128 -13.72 -14.38 10.52
C ALA A 128 -12.70 -13.30 10.19
N ILE A 129 -11.48 -13.72 9.89
CA ILE A 129 -10.36 -12.83 9.55
C ILE A 129 -9.60 -13.44 8.39
N TYR A 130 -9.48 -12.69 7.30
CA TYR A 130 -8.78 -13.13 6.10
C TYR A 130 -7.69 -12.13 5.71
N VAL A 131 -6.48 -12.64 5.51
CA VAL A 131 -5.35 -11.85 5.02
C VAL A 131 -4.98 -12.30 3.62
N ARG A 132 -4.83 -11.35 2.70
CA ARG A 132 -4.31 -11.62 1.34
C ARG A 132 -3.26 -10.59 0.94
N TYR A 133 -2.30 -11.04 0.14
CA TYR A 133 -1.32 -10.17 -0.48
C TYR A 133 -1.91 -9.53 -1.74
N LEU A 134 -1.78 -8.20 -1.89
CA LEU A 134 -2.31 -7.47 -3.05
C LEU A 134 -1.25 -7.26 -4.12
N GLY A 135 -0.03 -6.93 -3.69
CA GLY A 135 1.06 -6.65 -4.62
C GLY A 135 2.18 -5.85 -3.97
N GLN A 136 3.20 -5.57 -4.77
CA GLN A 136 4.38 -4.84 -4.36
C GLN A 136 4.76 -3.82 -5.43
N ASN A 137 5.04 -2.60 -4.99
CA ASN A 137 5.66 -1.54 -5.79
C ASN A 137 7.03 -1.24 -5.21
N TYR A 138 8.09 -1.74 -5.88
CA TYR A 138 9.46 -1.67 -5.37
C TYR A 138 9.56 -2.15 -3.91
N ASN A 139 9.86 -1.30 -2.93
CA ASN A 139 9.96 -1.67 -1.51
C ASN A 139 8.65 -1.58 -0.74
N LEU A 140 7.52 -1.28 -1.38
CA LEU A 140 6.21 -1.15 -0.73
C LEU A 140 5.40 -2.42 -1.01
N ALA A 141 5.08 -3.21 0.01
CA ALA A 141 4.22 -4.39 -0.13
C ALA A 141 2.89 -4.18 0.58
N THR A 142 1.78 -4.32 -0.15
CA THR A 142 0.43 -4.09 0.38
C THR A 142 -0.33 -5.40 0.54
N PHE A 143 -1.03 -5.53 1.65
CA PHE A 143 -1.90 -6.64 2.00
C PHE A 143 -3.28 -6.10 2.36
N ALA A 144 -4.33 -6.90 2.16
CA ALA A 144 -5.65 -6.63 2.70
C ALA A 144 -5.91 -7.55 3.89
N LEU A 145 -6.41 -6.98 4.98
CA LEU A 145 -6.93 -7.65 6.16
C LEU A 145 -8.44 -7.41 6.21
N GLN A 146 -9.22 -8.44 5.89
CA GLN A 146 -10.66 -8.41 6.02
C GLN A 146 -11.07 -9.01 7.36
N THR A 147 -11.96 -8.33 8.07
CA THR A 147 -12.61 -8.84 9.28
C THR A 147 -14.11 -8.91 9.05
N TYR A 148 -14.72 -9.92 9.63
CA TYR A 148 -16.16 -10.13 9.65
C TYR A 148 -16.57 -10.60 11.03
N SER A 149 -17.63 -10.03 11.58
CA SER A 149 -18.23 -10.50 12.82
C SER A 149 -19.75 -10.49 12.73
N TYR A 150 -20.38 -11.50 13.34
CA TYR A 150 -21.81 -11.55 13.54
C TYR A 150 -22.08 -12.01 14.95
N SER A 151 -22.84 -11.23 15.70
CA SER A 151 -23.35 -11.67 17.01
C SER A 151 -24.73 -12.29 16.83
N VAL A 152 -24.99 -13.42 17.48
CA VAL A 152 -26.33 -14.03 17.50
C VAL A 152 -27.39 -12.99 17.85
N GLY A 153 -28.48 -12.97 17.07
CA GLY A 153 -29.60 -12.06 17.27
C GLY A 153 -29.36 -10.64 16.74
N ALA A 154 -28.16 -10.31 16.25
CA ALA A 154 -27.92 -9.05 15.55
C ALA A 154 -28.70 -9.01 14.23
N ALA A 155 -29.14 -7.81 13.83
CA ALA A 155 -29.85 -7.59 12.57
C ALA A 155 -28.96 -7.86 11.34
N HIS A 156 -27.66 -7.61 11.45
CA HIS A 156 -26.68 -7.84 10.40
C HIS A 156 -25.29 -8.08 11.01
N SER A 157 -24.38 -8.56 10.17
CA SER A 157 -22.95 -8.64 10.48
C SER A 157 -22.27 -7.28 10.41
N MET A 158 -21.03 -7.21 10.89
CA MET A 158 -20.11 -6.10 10.65
C MET A 158 -18.93 -6.62 9.84
N SER A 159 -18.51 -5.86 8.83
CA SER A 159 -17.32 -6.19 8.05
C SER A 159 -16.44 -4.96 7.88
N HIS A 160 -15.14 -5.18 7.91
CA HIS A 160 -14.15 -4.14 7.67
C HIS A 160 -13.02 -4.69 6.79
N GLN A 161 -12.44 -3.82 5.95
CA GLN A 161 -11.28 -4.15 5.14
C GLN A 161 -10.20 -3.09 5.34
N GLU A 162 -9.11 -3.51 5.99
CA GLU A 162 -7.94 -2.68 6.21
C GLU A 162 -6.86 -3.04 5.17
N PHE A 163 -6.12 -2.03 4.73
CA PHE A 163 -5.01 -2.16 3.82
C PHE A 163 -3.70 -1.86 4.55
N VAL A 164 -2.89 -2.90 4.70
CA VAL A 164 -1.63 -2.84 5.44
C VAL A 164 -0.48 -2.76 4.43
N THR A 165 0.16 -1.60 4.36
CA THR A 165 1.32 -1.38 3.50
C THR A 165 2.61 -1.39 4.31
N PHE A 166 3.56 -2.21 3.89
CA PHE A 166 4.87 -2.32 4.52
C PHE A 166 5.97 -1.69 3.69
N ASP A 167 6.87 -0.95 4.34
CA ASP A 167 8.20 -0.64 3.82
C ASP A 167 9.14 -1.81 4.10
N LEU A 168 9.54 -2.52 3.05
CA LEU A 168 10.39 -3.71 3.12
C LEU A 168 11.85 -3.41 3.45
N LEU A 169 12.33 -2.20 3.15
CA LEU A 169 13.69 -1.78 3.49
C LEU A 169 13.80 -1.47 4.98
N ASN A 170 12.80 -0.76 5.51
CA ASN A 170 12.74 -0.38 6.93
C ASN A 170 12.02 -1.41 7.82
N LYS A 171 11.45 -2.47 7.23
CA LYS A 171 10.71 -3.55 7.91
C LYS A 171 9.61 -3.04 8.84
N LYS A 172 8.82 -2.07 8.37
CA LYS A 172 7.77 -1.43 9.16
C LYS A 172 6.48 -1.27 8.39
N HIS A 173 5.36 -1.28 9.12
CA HIS A 173 4.07 -0.84 8.62
C HIS A 173 4.10 0.69 8.43
N ILE A 174 3.57 1.18 7.31
CA ILE A 174 3.46 2.62 7.03
C ILE A 174 2.06 3.07 7.45
N THR A 175 1.98 3.90 8.48
CA THR A 175 0.72 4.58 8.84
C THR A 175 0.47 5.79 7.93
N VAL A 176 -0.78 6.27 7.84
CA VAL A 176 -1.09 7.50 7.07
C VAL A 176 -0.32 8.71 7.61
N ALA A 177 -0.16 8.83 8.92
CA ALA A 177 0.66 9.88 9.53
C ALA A 177 2.15 9.82 9.09
N GLU A 178 2.69 8.62 8.88
CA GLU A 178 4.04 8.44 8.33
C GLU A 178 4.11 8.64 6.82
N LEU A 179 3.02 8.36 6.10
CA LEU A 179 2.89 8.54 4.66
C LEU A 179 2.95 10.02 4.26
N ILE A 180 2.25 10.88 5.01
CA ILE A 180 2.12 12.30 4.72
C ILE A 180 3.35 13.10 5.14
N GLN A 181 3.59 14.22 4.45
CA GLN A 181 4.57 15.23 4.88
C GLN A 181 4.07 15.91 6.18
N PRO A 182 4.97 16.48 7.00
CA PRO A 182 4.56 17.23 8.19
C PRO A 182 3.67 18.43 7.83
N ASP A 183 2.68 18.72 8.67
CA ASP A 183 1.86 19.94 8.61
C ASP A 183 1.03 20.17 7.32
N VAL A 184 0.82 19.12 6.50
CA VAL A 184 0.02 19.22 5.26
C VAL A 184 -1.33 18.48 5.27
N GLU A 185 -1.72 17.89 6.40
CA GLU A 185 -2.91 17.02 6.47
C GLU A 185 -4.18 17.76 6.02
N LYS A 186 -4.38 19.00 6.47
CA LYS A 186 -5.56 19.78 6.08
C LYS A 186 -5.60 20.02 4.56
N GLN A 187 -4.49 20.39 3.95
CA GLN A 187 -4.39 20.64 2.52
C GLN A 187 -4.62 19.35 1.72
N LEU A 188 -4.15 18.21 2.24
CA LEU A 188 -4.42 16.90 1.66
C LEU A 188 -5.92 16.58 1.71
N VAL A 189 -6.57 16.74 2.86
CA VAL A 189 -8.03 16.54 3.01
C VAL A 189 -8.80 17.46 2.06
N ASP A 190 -8.37 18.71 1.92
CA ASP A 190 -9.00 19.65 0.98
C ASP A 190 -8.88 19.18 -0.47
N ALA A 191 -7.70 18.69 -0.88
CA ALA A 191 -7.49 18.13 -2.22
C ALA A 191 -8.24 16.80 -2.43
N LEU A 192 -8.35 15.97 -1.39
CA LEU A 192 -9.14 14.75 -1.42
C LEU A 192 -10.64 15.06 -1.60
N PHE A 193 -11.14 16.09 -0.90
CA PHE A 193 -12.50 16.58 -1.10
C PHE A 193 -12.70 17.03 -2.55
N ASP A 194 -11.81 17.88 -3.08
CA ASP A 194 -11.90 18.40 -4.44
C ASP A 194 -11.96 17.27 -5.47
N ALA A 195 -11.07 16.28 -5.33
CA ALA A 195 -10.99 15.13 -6.23
C ALA A 195 -12.24 14.21 -6.19
N ASN A 196 -13.04 14.27 -5.13
CA ASN A 196 -14.21 13.41 -4.92
C ASN A 196 -15.51 14.22 -4.71
N THR A 197 -15.53 15.48 -5.13
CA THR A 197 -16.58 16.46 -4.80
C THR A 197 -17.99 15.96 -5.14
N ASN A 198 -18.19 15.37 -6.32
CA ASN A 198 -19.51 14.92 -6.76
C ASN A 198 -20.08 13.88 -5.80
N TRP A 199 -19.29 12.84 -5.50
CA TRP A 199 -19.72 11.77 -4.60
C TRP A 199 -19.96 12.32 -3.19
N LEU A 200 -19.06 13.15 -2.66
CA LEU A 200 -19.20 13.74 -1.32
C LEU A 200 -20.44 14.63 -1.20
N GLN A 201 -20.76 15.41 -2.23
CA GLN A 201 -21.95 16.27 -2.24
C GLN A 201 -23.24 15.46 -2.33
N GLU A 202 -23.28 14.39 -3.13
CA GLU A 202 -24.42 13.46 -3.20
C GLU A 202 -24.73 12.83 -1.82
N HIS A 203 -23.70 12.67 -0.98
CA HIS A 203 -23.81 12.12 0.38
C HIS A 203 -23.92 13.21 1.47
N ASN A 204 -24.08 14.48 1.10
CA ASN A 204 -24.19 15.62 2.02
C ASN A 204 -22.99 15.76 2.99
N ILE A 205 -21.81 15.34 2.55
CA ILE A 205 -20.57 15.48 3.31
C ILE A 205 -19.97 16.85 2.98
N SER A 206 -19.90 17.73 3.98
CA SER A 206 -19.25 19.03 3.83
C SER A 206 -17.74 18.90 4.01
N ARG A 207 -16.99 19.85 3.47
CA ARG A 207 -15.52 19.88 3.54
C ARG A 207 -15.00 19.82 4.98
N GLU A 208 -15.69 20.49 5.90
CA GLU A 208 -15.32 20.56 7.31
C GLU A 208 -15.60 19.25 8.06
N LYS A 209 -16.46 18.39 7.51
CA LYS A 209 -16.80 17.08 8.09
C LYS A 209 -15.90 15.96 7.58
N LEU A 210 -15.30 16.11 6.41
CA LEU A 210 -14.38 15.11 5.87
C LEU A 210 -13.13 15.03 6.74
N GLN A 211 -12.85 13.84 7.26
CA GLN A 211 -11.61 13.52 7.94
C GLN A 211 -10.76 12.60 7.06
N LEU A 212 -9.44 12.61 7.26
CA LEU A 212 -8.56 11.70 6.54
C LEU A 212 -8.69 10.29 7.15
N SER A 213 -8.99 9.29 6.33
CA SER A 213 -8.93 7.90 6.79
C SER A 213 -7.49 7.49 7.08
N ASP A 214 -7.28 6.68 8.11
CA ASP A 214 -6.00 6.04 8.42
C ASP A 214 -5.75 4.76 7.60
N ASN A 215 -6.69 4.39 6.74
CA ASN A 215 -6.69 3.19 5.92
C ASN A 215 -6.59 3.55 4.43
N PHE A 216 -5.54 3.07 3.76
CA PHE A 216 -5.27 3.43 2.37
C PHE A 216 -4.63 2.31 1.55
N TYR A 217 -4.81 2.36 0.23
CA TYR A 217 -4.05 1.54 -0.71
C TYR A 217 -3.66 2.30 -1.98
N TYR A 218 -2.69 1.77 -2.72
CA TYR A 218 -2.27 2.31 -4.01
C TYR A 218 -3.18 1.77 -5.12
N GLY A 219 -4.09 2.60 -5.61
CA GLY A 219 -4.91 2.32 -6.77
C GLY A 219 -4.19 2.60 -8.09
N ALA A 220 -4.84 2.31 -9.21
CA ALA A 220 -4.28 2.53 -10.54
C ALA A 220 -4.05 4.02 -10.84
N ASN A 221 -4.93 4.90 -10.35
CA ASN A 221 -4.95 6.33 -10.70
C ASN A 221 -4.56 7.26 -9.54
N GLY A 222 -4.41 6.73 -8.33
CA GLY A 222 -4.13 7.53 -7.14
C GLY A 222 -4.00 6.69 -5.88
N ILE A 223 -3.77 7.36 -4.76
CA ILE A 223 -3.89 6.77 -3.43
C ILE A 223 -5.37 6.77 -3.06
N VAL A 224 -5.88 5.63 -2.65
CA VAL A 224 -7.28 5.45 -2.27
C VAL A 224 -7.38 5.39 -0.76
N PHE A 225 -8.14 6.30 -0.17
CA PHE A 225 -8.47 6.33 1.26
C PHE A 225 -9.83 5.64 1.47
N VAL A 226 -9.86 4.67 2.37
CA VAL A 226 -11.00 3.77 2.53
C VAL A 226 -11.66 4.01 3.88
N TYR A 227 -12.95 4.27 3.86
CA TYR A 227 -13.73 4.64 5.04
C TYR A 227 -14.60 3.45 5.49
N PRO A 228 -14.61 3.13 6.80
CA PRO A 228 -15.53 2.17 7.38
C PRO A 228 -17.01 2.39 6.97
N ILE A 229 -17.78 1.30 6.98
CA ILE A 229 -19.25 1.38 6.91
C ILE A 229 -19.78 2.34 7.98
N TYR A 230 -20.84 3.08 7.66
CA TYR A 230 -21.46 4.13 8.49
C TYR A 230 -20.65 5.41 8.68
N GLU A 231 -19.39 5.48 8.24
CA GLU A 231 -18.60 6.71 8.42
C GLU A 231 -19.02 7.78 7.41
N LEU A 232 -19.02 7.43 6.12
CA LEU A 232 -19.41 8.35 5.04
C LEU A 232 -20.72 7.96 4.33
N ALA A 233 -21.11 6.69 4.39
CA ALA A 233 -22.27 6.15 3.67
C ALA A 233 -23.02 5.10 4.50
N SER A 234 -24.18 4.68 4.00
CA SER A 234 -25.01 3.68 4.68
C SER A 234 -24.35 2.28 4.66
N TYR A 235 -24.82 1.37 5.53
CA TYR A 235 -24.38 -0.04 5.53
C TYR A 235 -24.52 -0.70 4.16
N ALA A 236 -25.62 -0.41 3.45
CA ALA A 236 -25.97 -1.03 2.19
C ALA A 236 -24.99 -0.66 1.05
N GLU A 237 -24.33 0.48 1.18
CA GLU A 237 -23.35 0.97 0.21
C GLU A 237 -21.93 0.45 0.49
N GLY A 238 -21.71 -0.11 1.68
CA GLY A 238 -20.42 -0.67 2.07
C GLY A 238 -19.39 0.41 2.44
N MET A 239 -18.13 0.03 2.38
CA MET A 239 -17.01 0.94 2.66
C MET A 239 -16.84 1.91 1.50
N SER A 240 -16.72 3.20 1.82
CA SER A 240 -16.52 4.24 0.81
C SER A 240 -15.05 4.39 0.46
N GLU A 241 -14.75 4.66 -0.81
CA GLU A 241 -13.38 4.85 -1.30
C GLU A 241 -13.25 6.23 -1.94
N LEU A 242 -12.34 7.06 -1.42
CA LEU A 242 -12.02 8.37 -1.97
C LEU A 242 -10.62 8.33 -2.58
N THR A 243 -10.49 8.73 -3.85
CA THR A 243 -9.21 8.67 -4.56
C THR A 243 -8.54 10.04 -4.59
N LEU A 244 -7.28 10.12 -4.13
CA LEU A 244 -6.39 11.25 -4.37
C LEU A 244 -5.49 10.95 -5.56
N PRO A 245 -5.67 11.61 -6.72
CA PRO A 245 -4.86 11.35 -7.91
C PRO A 245 -3.36 11.54 -7.64
N TYR A 246 -2.50 10.73 -8.27
CA TYR A 246 -1.06 10.76 -7.97
C TYR A 246 -0.40 12.12 -8.17
N PHE A 247 -0.88 12.92 -9.13
CA PHE A 247 -0.34 14.26 -9.36
C PHE A 247 -0.64 15.22 -8.19
N GLU A 248 -1.82 15.10 -7.56
CA GLU A 248 -2.14 15.84 -6.33
C GLU A 248 -1.40 15.24 -5.13
N ALA A 249 -1.41 13.91 -4.99
CA ALA A 249 -0.74 13.19 -3.90
C ALA A 249 0.75 13.55 -3.81
N SER A 250 1.42 13.77 -4.95
CA SER A 250 2.84 14.16 -5.00
C SER A 250 3.19 15.46 -4.27
N LYS A 251 2.20 16.31 -3.99
CA LYS A 251 2.36 17.56 -3.24
C LYS A 251 2.38 17.35 -1.73
N PHE A 252 1.75 16.27 -1.24
CA PHE A 252 1.46 16.08 0.19
C PHE A 252 2.09 14.82 0.78
N ILE A 253 2.38 13.82 -0.06
CA ILE A 253 2.91 12.51 0.35
C ILE A 253 4.43 12.54 0.28
N LYS A 254 5.11 11.82 1.18
CA LYS A 254 6.56 11.71 1.15
C LYS A 254 7.01 10.98 -0.12
N PRO A 255 8.00 11.50 -0.87
CA PRO A 255 8.40 10.92 -2.16
C PRO A 255 8.80 9.44 -2.10
N GLU A 256 9.41 8.99 -1.00
CA GLU A 256 9.82 7.60 -0.79
C GLU A 256 8.66 6.60 -0.64
N TYR A 257 7.44 7.09 -0.40
CA TYR A 257 6.23 6.28 -0.33
C TYR A 257 5.31 6.46 -1.53
N LEU A 258 5.76 7.18 -2.58
CA LEU A 258 5.01 7.25 -3.83
C LEU A 258 5.41 6.09 -4.76
N PRO A 259 4.44 5.40 -5.37
CA PRO A 259 4.75 4.42 -6.40
C PRO A 259 5.38 5.11 -7.62
N SER A 260 6.23 4.39 -8.36
CA SER A 260 6.81 4.91 -9.60
C SER A 260 5.74 5.04 -10.69
N VAL A 261 5.22 6.26 -10.88
CA VAL A 261 4.23 6.58 -11.92
C VAL A 261 4.88 7.25 -13.14
N PRO A 262 4.26 7.16 -14.34
CA PRO A 262 4.73 7.89 -15.52
C PRO A 262 4.78 9.40 -15.28
N LYS A 263 5.84 10.05 -15.76
CA LYS A 263 5.98 11.50 -15.72
C LYS A 263 5.44 12.11 -17.01
N TYR A 264 4.24 12.66 -16.98
CA TYR A 264 3.67 13.38 -18.11
C TYR A 264 4.16 14.83 -18.12
N LYS A 265 4.60 15.33 -19.29
CA LYS A 265 4.84 16.76 -19.52
C LYS A 265 3.56 17.30 -20.16
N PHE A 266 2.86 18.18 -19.47
CA PHE A 266 1.76 18.97 -20.04
C PHE A 266 2.29 20.34 -20.48
#